data_AF-A0AAV6AP93-F1
#
_entry.id   AF-A0AAV6AP93-F1
#
_cell.length_a   1.000
_cell.length_b   1.000
_cell.length_c   1.000
_cell.angle_alpha   90.00
_cell.angle_beta   90.00
_cell.angle_gamma   90.00
#
_symmetry.space_group_name_H-M   'P 1'
#
loop_
_entity.id
_entity.type
_entity.pdbx_description
1 polymer ?
#
loop_
_entity_poly.entity_id
_entity_poly.type
_entity_poly.pdbx_seq_one_letter_code
_entity_poly.pdbx_strand_id
1 'polypeptide(L)' 'AYGRLRGRALAGIGGDEGARIFCRSLEAELVSVAGRFRVSEDMDAKLAGRPTQIFLDGGFLMIEPLAAANEKS' A
#
# COMPACT_ATOMS: atom_id res chain seq x y z
N ALA A 1 2.00 14.22 5.58
CA ALA A 1 0.61 14.05 6.03
C ALA A 1 0.11 12.66 5.60
N TYR A 2 -0.16 11.76 6.55
CA TYR A 2 -0.73 10.43 6.26
C TYR A 2 -2.24 10.57 6.00
N GLY A 3 -2.62 10.88 4.77
CA GLY A 3 -4.02 11.07 4.36
C GLY A 3 -4.72 9.76 4.00
N ARG A 4 -6.05 9.83 3.80
CA ARG A 4 -6.78 8.79 3.07
C ARG A 4 -6.16 8.66 1.67
N LEU A 5 -5.79 7.46 1.27
CA LEU A 5 -5.26 7.22 -0.06
C LEU A 5 -6.45 7.05 -1.01
N ARG A 6 -6.84 8.11 -1.71
CA ARG A 6 -7.90 8.11 -2.73
C ARG A 6 -7.27 8.33 -4.10
N GLY A 7 -7.73 7.58 -5.11
CA GLY A 7 -7.17 7.63 -6.46
C GLY A 7 -5.94 6.73 -6.62
N ARG A 8 -4.88 7.21 -7.28
CA ARG A 8 -3.71 6.42 -7.64
C ARG A 8 -2.50 6.73 -6.76
N ALA A 9 -1.86 5.68 -6.24
CA ALA A 9 -0.62 5.78 -5.48
C ALA A 9 0.51 5.08 -6.21
N LEU A 10 1.64 5.77 -6.38
CA LEU A 10 2.81 5.25 -7.08
C LEU A 10 4.04 5.47 -6.19
N ALA A 11 4.81 4.41 -5.96
CA ALA A 11 6.06 4.45 -5.23
C ALA A 11 7.15 3.67 -5.98
N GLY A 12 8.41 3.98 -5.70
CA GLY A 12 9.54 3.33 -6.36
C GLY A 12 9.63 3.62 -7.87
N ILE A 13 9.20 4.81 -8.30
CA ILE A 13 9.35 5.27 -9.69
C ILE A 13 10.85 5.26 -10.01
N GLY A 14 11.26 4.47 -11.01
CA GLY A 14 12.66 4.21 -11.34
C GLY A 14 13.15 2.81 -10.96
N GLY A 15 12.28 1.94 -10.43
CA GLY A 15 12.60 0.53 -10.14
C GLY A 15 13.10 0.27 -8.72
N ASP A 16 12.85 1.19 -7.78
CA ASP A 16 13.18 0.99 -6.37
C ASP A 16 12.19 0.03 -5.71
N GLU A 17 12.59 -1.23 -5.60
CA GLU A 17 11.82 -2.30 -4.96
C GLU A 17 11.75 -2.17 -3.43
N GLY A 18 12.60 -1.33 -2.81
CA GLY A 18 12.57 -1.05 -1.38
C GLY A 18 11.48 -0.06 -0.96
N ALA A 19 10.83 0.59 -1.93
CA ALA A 19 9.79 1.58 -1.67
C ALA A 19 8.54 0.97 -1.01
N ARG A 20 7.94 1.71 -0.08
CA ARG A 20 6.72 1.31 0.64
C ARG A 20 5.70 2.43 0.68
N ILE A 21 4.44 2.07 0.57
CA ILE A 21 3.30 3.00 0.71
C ILE A 21 2.61 2.67 2.03
N PHE A 22 2.36 3.69 2.85
CA PHE A 22 1.60 3.58 4.08
C PHE A 22 0.38 4.50 4.01
N CYS A 23 -0.80 3.98 4.29
CA CYS A 23 -2.02 4.76 4.39
C CYS A 23 -2.78 4.42 5.67
N ARG A 24 -3.51 5.40 6.22
CA ARG A 24 -4.41 5.18 7.36
C ARG A 24 -5.79 4.65 6.95
N SER A 25 -6.12 4.78 5.68
CA SER A 25 -7.33 4.31 5.05
C SER A 25 -7.02 4.00 3.59
N LEU A 26 -7.14 2.73 3.20
CA LEU A 26 -7.01 2.30 1.81
C LEU A 26 -8.35 2.53 1.08
N GLU A 27 -8.39 3.56 0.23
CA GLU A 27 -9.52 3.89 -0.64
C GLU A 27 -9.00 4.14 -2.08
N ALA A 28 -7.88 3.48 -2.42
CA ALA A 28 -7.14 3.72 -3.65
C ALA A 28 -7.72 2.90 -4.80
N GLU A 29 -7.85 3.53 -5.96
CA GLU A 29 -8.26 2.87 -7.21
C GLU A 29 -7.12 2.02 -7.78
N LEU A 30 -5.87 2.47 -7.58
CA LEU A 30 -4.67 1.77 -8.02
C LEU A 30 -3.51 2.08 -7.08
N VAL A 31 -2.71 1.06 -6.79
CA VAL A 31 -1.44 1.22 -6.08
C VAL A 31 -0.33 0.55 -6.87
N SER A 32 0.83 1.19 -6.94
CA SER A 32 2.01 0.64 -7.60
C SER A 32 3.28 0.84 -6.80
N VAL A 33 4.13 -0.19 -6.78
CA VAL A 33 5.49 -0.16 -6.24
C VAL A 33 6.44 -0.75 -7.28
N ALA A 34 7.46 0.01 -7.67
CA ALA A 34 8.49 -0.38 -8.65
C ALA A 34 7.91 -0.97 -9.95
N GLY A 35 6.82 -0.39 -10.46
CA GLY A 35 6.18 -0.82 -11.71
C GLY A 35 5.21 -2.00 -11.58
N ARG A 36 5.14 -2.66 -10.42
CA ARG A 36 4.09 -3.64 -10.11
C ARG A 36 2.89 -2.90 -9.56
N PHE A 37 1.68 -3.26 -9.98
CA PHE A 37 0.48 -2.57 -9.56
C PHE A 37 -0.66 -3.54 -9.23
N ARG A 38 -1.61 -3.06 -8.43
CA ARG A 38 -2.94 -3.65 -8.26
C ARG A 38 -4.00 -2.58 -8.39
N VAL A 39 -5.13 -2.94 -8.99
CA VAL A 39 -6.34 -2.12 -9.03
C VAL A 39 -7.27 -2.50 -7.88
N SER A 40 -8.17 -1.59 -7.49
CA SER A 40 -9.07 -1.78 -6.34
C SER A 40 -9.92 -3.04 -6.43
N GLU A 41 -10.28 -3.47 -7.64
CA GLU A 41 -11.08 -4.67 -7.91
C GLU A 41 -10.35 -5.96 -7.50
N ASP A 42 -9.02 -5.96 -7.57
CA ASP A 42 -8.18 -7.08 -7.17
C ASP A 42 -7.76 -7.02 -5.69
N MET A 43 -8.07 -5.93 -4.98
CA MET A 43 -7.72 -5.78 -3.57
C MET A 43 -8.77 -6.45 -2.69
N ASP A 44 -8.34 -7.00 -1.55
CA ASP A 44 -9.29 -7.53 -0.57
C ASP A 44 -10.14 -6.38 0.00
N ALA A 45 -11.45 -6.43 -0.23
CA ALA A 45 -12.41 -5.45 0.27
C ALA A 45 -12.34 -5.27 1.80
N LYS A 46 -11.83 -6.26 2.56
CA LYS A 46 -11.60 -6.14 4.00
C LYS A 46 -10.55 -5.11 4.38
N LEU A 47 -9.68 -4.73 3.46
CA LEU A 47 -8.63 -3.73 3.66
C LEU A 47 -9.13 -2.30 3.41
N ALA A 48 -10.28 -2.15 2.75
CA ALA A 48 -10.86 -0.85 2.47
C ALA A 48 -11.14 -0.09 3.77
N GLY A 49 -10.77 1.19 3.82
CA GLY A 49 -10.98 2.01 5.01
C GLY A 49 -9.99 1.75 6.17
N ARG A 50 -9.09 0.78 6.05
CA ARG A 50 -8.17 0.38 7.13
C ARG A 50 -6.76 0.95 6.94
N PRO A 51 -5.99 1.08 8.04
CA PRO A 51 -4.55 1.29 7.96
C PRO A 51 -3.89 0.12 7.26
N THR A 52 -3.14 0.41 6.20
CA THR A 52 -2.56 -0.61 5.30
C THR A 52 -1.17 -0.18 4.88
N GLN A 53 -0.28 -1.16 4.73
CA GLN A 53 1.02 -1.01 4.09
C GLN A 53 1.05 -1.78 2.78
N ILE A 54 1.75 -1.23 1.79
CA ILE A 54 1.94 -1.82 0.47
C ILE A 54 3.44 -1.79 0.16
N PHE A 55 3.99 -2.93 -0.22
CA PHE A 55 5.42 -3.11 -0.47
C PHE A 55 5.67 -4.28 -1.43
N LEU A 56 6.90 -4.39 -1.91
CA LEU A 56 7.35 -5.59 -2.64
C LEU A 56 8.02 -6.58 -1.70
N ASP A 57 7.64 -7.84 -1.83
CA ASP A 57 8.33 -8.97 -1.21
C ASP A 57 8.57 -10.05 -2.26
N GLY A 58 9.83 -10.43 -2.48
CA GLY A 58 10.20 -11.40 -3.52
C GLY A 58 9.72 -11.06 -4.93
N GLY A 59 9.49 -9.77 -5.23
CA GLY A 59 8.91 -9.33 -6.50
C GLY A 59 7.39 -9.51 -6.61
N PHE A 60 6.69 -9.70 -5.49
CA PHE A 60 5.23 -9.69 -5.43
C PHE A 60 4.73 -8.48 -4.66
N LEU A 61 3.64 -7.89 -5.14
CA LEU A 61 3.01 -6.75 -4.48
C LEU A 61 2.16 -7.23 -3.30
N MET A 62 2.64 -6.95 -2.10
CA MET A 62 1.99 -7.27 -0.84
C MET A 62 1.14 -6.10 -0.39
N ILE A 63 -0.09 -6.38 0.05
CA ILE A 63 -1.03 -5.40 0.59
C ILE A 63 -1.55 -5.98 1.89
N GLU A 64 -1.11 -5.41 3.01
CA GLU A 64 -1.37 -5.98 4.32
C GLU A 64 -1.85 -4.90 5.29
N PRO A 65 -2.74 -5.23 6.25
CA PRO A 65 -3.07 -4.32 7.32
C PRO A 65 -1.79 -3.83 7.99
N LEU A 66 -1.71 -2.52 8.21
CA LEU A 66 -0.70 -1.97 9.08
C LEU A 66 -1.09 -2.40 10.49
N ALA A 67 -0.53 -3.52 10.96
CA ALA A 67 -0.65 -3.92 12.35
C ALA A 67 -0.32 -2.68 13.19
N ALA A 68 -1.21 -2.32 14.12
CA ALA A 68 -0.99 -1.17 14.98
C ALA A 68 0.45 -1.24 15.46
N ALA A 69 1.26 -0.26 15.06
CA ALA A 69 2.54 -0.04 15.67
C ALA A 69 2.22 0.25 17.13
N ASN A 70 2.13 -0.80 17.95
CA ASN A 70 2.54 -0.70 19.32
C ASN A 70 4.00 -0.26 19.21
N GLU A 71 4.20 1.05 19.41
CA GLU A 71 5.38 1.55 20.10
C GLU A 71 5.70 0.57 21.23
N LYS A 72 6.61 -0.38 20.97
CA LYS A 72 7.42 -0.97 22.02
C LYS A 72 8.70 -0.13 21.98
N SER A 73 8.77 0.87 22.87
CA SER A 73 9.55 0.84 24.12
C SER A 73 11.04 0.62 23.86
#